data_AF-A0AAN8CFJ5-F1
#
_entry.id   AF-A0AAN8CFJ5-F1
#
_cell.length_a   1.000
_cell.length_b   1.000
_cell.length_c   1.000
_cell.angle_alpha   90.00
_cell.angle_beta   90.00
_cell.angle_gamma   90.00
#
_symmetry.space_group_name_H-M   'P 1'
#
loop_
_entity.id
_entity.type
_entity.pdbx_description
1 polymer ?
#
loop_
_entity_poly.entity_id
_entity_poly.type
_entity_poly.pdbx_seq_one_letter_code
_entity_poly.pdbx_strand_id
1 'polypeptide(L)'
;MELLCLEMDTIIRARPDPNLLCDDRILQNLLTIEERFLPQYSYFKGVQKDIQPFMRRMVATWMLEVCEEQKCEEEVFPLAMNYLDRFLAVVPTKKCNLQLLGAVCMFLASKLKETRPLTAEKLCIYTDNSIRPQELLEWELVVLGKLKWNLAAVTPNDFIEHIVRRLPLPEDKLALIRKHVQTFIALCATGRTP
;
A
#
# COMPACT_ATOMS: atom_id res chain seq x y z
N MET A 1 -27.82 -32.29 12.42
CA MET A 1 -27.70 -31.54 11.15
C MET A 1 -26.45 -30.71 11.25
N GLU A 2 -25.34 -31.25 10.75
CA GLU A 2 -24.07 -30.53 10.63
C GLU A 2 -24.25 -29.51 9.50
N LEU A 3 -24.25 -28.23 9.83
CA LEU A 3 -24.14 -27.16 8.85
C LEU A 3 -22.73 -27.23 8.25
N LEU A 4 -22.62 -27.93 7.12
CA LEU A 4 -21.48 -27.89 6.21
C LEU A 4 -21.43 -26.52 5.51
N CYS A 5 -21.22 -25.45 6.28
CA CYS A 5 -20.62 -24.24 5.73
C CYS A 5 -19.13 -24.53 5.61
N LEU A 6 -18.74 -25.25 4.56
CA LEU A 6 -17.39 -25.19 4.04
C LEU A 6 -17.16 -23.74 3.59
N GLU A 7 -16.72 -22.88 4.50
CA GLU A 7 -15.96 -21.70 4.12
C GLU A 7 -14.72 -22.20 3.40
N MET A 8 -14.84 -22.43 2.10
CA MET A 8 -13.67 -22.65 1.27
C MET A 8 -12.79 -21.41 1.42
N ASP A 9 -11.50 -21.62 1.68
CA ASP A 9 -10.45 -20.57 1.70
C ASP A 9 -10.27 -19.89 0.32
N THR A 10 -11.19 -20.09 -0.62
CA THR A 10 -11.21 -19.42 -1.91
C THR A 10 -11.60 -17.96 -1.74
N ILE A 11 -10.60 -17.09 -1.87
CA ILE A 11 -10.80 -15.65 -2.01
C ILE A 11 -11.67 -15.38 -3.24
N ILE A 12 -12.89 -14.89 -3.03
CA ILE A 12 -13.80 -14.51 -4.10
C ILE A 12 -13.33 -13.16 -4.65
N ARG A 13 -12.87 -13.14 -5.90
CA ARG A 13 -12.48 -11.90 -6.59
C ARG A 13 -13.60 -11.39 -7.48
N ALA A 14 -13.81 -10.08 -7.47
CA ALA A 14 -14.73 -9.42 -8.40
C ALA A 14 -14.22 -9.62 -9.85
N ARG A 15 -15.16 -9.82 -10.78
CA ARG A 15 -14.81 -9.85 -12.21
C ARG A 15 -14.46 -8.44 -12.68
N PRO A 16 -13.45 -8.27 -13.57
CA PRO A 16 -13.16 -6.97 -14.15
C PRO A 16 -14.37 -6.43 -14.91
N ASP A 17 -14.81 -5.22 -14.57
CA ASP A 17 -15.91 -4.56 -15.29
C ASP A 17 -15.39 -3.95 -16.60
N PRO A 18 -15.84 -4.41 -17.77
CA PRO A 18 -15.41 -3.86 -19.06
C PRO A 18 -15.70 -2.36 -19.18
N ASN A 19 -16.80 -1.87 -18.61
CA ASN A 19 -17.14 -0.45 -18.67
C ASN A 19 -16.15 0.39 -17.86
N LEU A 20 -15.62 -0.17 -16.76
CA LEU A 20 -14.61 0.53 -15.97
C LEU A 20 -13.29 0.68 -16.71
N LEU A 21 -13.01 -0.20 -17.67
CA LEU A 21 -11.68 -0.38 -18.24
C LEU A 21 -11.57 0.13 -19.68
N CYS A 22 -12.69 0.14 -20.41
CA CYS A 22 -12.79 0.63 -21.78
C CYS A 22 -13.10 2.14 -21.88
N ASP A 23 -13.51 2.78 -20.78
CA ASP A 23 -13.88 4.19 -20.79
C ASP A 23 -12.68 5.10 -20.47
N ASP A 24 -12.29 5.93 -21.43
CA ASP A 24 -11.19 6.88 -21.28
C ASP A 24 -11.44 7.92 -20.17
N ARG A 25 -12.70 8.21 -19.84
CA ARG A 25 -13.06 9.13 -18.75
C ARG A 25 -12.56 8.63 -17.41
N ILE A 26 -12.48 7.31 -17.22
CA ILE A 26 -12.07 6.71 -15.96
C ILE A 26 -10.57 6.89 -15.77
N LEU A 27 -9.77 6.69 -16.82
CA LEU A 27 -8.35 6.98 -16.73
C LEU A 27 -8.11 8.47 -16.41
N GLN A 28 -8.85 9.38 -17.06
CA GLN A 28 -8.71 10.82 -16.77
C GLN A 28 -9.08 11.16 -15.32
N ASN A 29 -10.12 10.50 -14.79
CA ASN A 29 -10.47 10.63 -13.39
C ASN A 29 -9.37 10.07 -12.47
N LEU A 30 -8.80 8.91 -12.78
CA LEU A 30 -7.68 8.33 -12.01
C LEU A 30 -6.48 9.28 -11.96
N LEU A 31 -6.09 9.86 -13.10
CA LEU A 31 -5.01 10.86 -13.18
C LEU A 31 -5.33 12.11 -12.33
N THR A 32 -6.55 12.62 -12.42
CA THR A 32 -6.99 13.78 -11.64
C THR A 32 -6.99 13.50 -10.12
N ILE A 33 -7.35 12.26 -9.75
CA ILE A 33 -7.37 11.84 -8.35
C ILE A 33 -5.94 11.68 -7.84
N GLU A 34 -5.05 11.05 -8.60
CA GLU A 34 -3.64 10.83 -8.25
C GLU A 34 -2.94 12.12 -7.77
N GLU A 35 -3.17 13.24 -8.45
CA GLU A 35 -2.61 14.55 -8.08
C GLU A 35 -2.90 14.95 -6.61
N ARG A 36 -4.03 14.50 -6.05
CA ARG A 36 -4.44 14.80 -4.66
C ARG A 36 -3.68 13.97 -3.62
N PHE A 37 -3.01 12.91 -4.04
CA PHE A 37 -2.34 11.94 -3.18
C PHE A 37 -0.83 11.95 -3.30
N LEU A 38 -0.26 12.82 -4.13
CA LEU A 38 1.18 12.98 -4.26
C LEU A 38 1.78 13.62 -2.99
N PRO A 39 2.72 12.95 -2.30
CA PRO A 39 3.40 13.55 -1.16
C PRO A 39 4.32 14.68 -1.63
N GLN A 40 4.50 15.70 -0.80
CA GLN A 40 5.44 16.79 -1.12
C GLN A 40 6.88 16.27 -1.12
N TYR A 41 7.56 16.30 -2.28
CA TYR A 41 8.89 15.71 -2.48
C TYR A 41 9.97 16.18 -1.50
N SER A 42 9.81 17.35 -0.88
CA SER A 42 10.78 17.97 0.02
C SER A 42 10.46 17.81 1.51
N TYR A 43 9.59 16.87 1.92
CA TYR A 43 9.21 16.74 3.34
C TYR A 43 10.39 16.43 4.27
N PHE A 44 11.47 15.80 3.77
CA PHE A 44 12.71 15.59 4.52
C PHE A 44 13.47 16.89 4.86
N LYS A 45 13.25 17.96 4.09
CA LYS A 45 13.89 19.27 4.33
C LYS A 45 12.94 20.23 5.07
N GLY A 46 11.64 20.12 4.83
CA GLY A 46 10.65 21.06 5.37
C GLY A 46 10.00 20.64 6.68
N VAL A 47 9.71 19.35 6.86
CA VAL A 47 8.86 18.84 7.96
C VAL A 47 9.65 17.92 8.88
N GLN A 48 10.39 16.97 8.32
CA GLN A 48 11.15 16.00 9.10
C GLN A 48 12.48 16.60 9.58
N LYS A 49 12.75 16.46 10.87
CA LYS A 49 14.02 16.83 11.50
C LYS A 49 14.86 15.60 11.86
N ASP A 50 14.17 14.53 12.29
CA ASP A 50 14.82 13.31 12.80
C ASP A 50 14.88 12.18 11.77
N ILE A 51 13.97 12.17 10.79
CA ILE A 51 13.88 11.10 9.78
C ILE A 51 14.77 11.45 8.59
N GLN A 52 15.64 10.51 8.23
CA GLN A 52 16.50 10.62 7.05
C GLN A 52 16.01 9.66 5.94
N PRO A 53 16.30 9.94 4.65
CA PRO A 53 15.83 9.11 3.53
C PRO A 53 16.20 7.63 3.64
N PHE A 54 17.38 7.29 4.18
CA PHE A 54 17.78 5.90 4.36
C PHE A 54 16.91 5.18 5.41
N MET A 55 16.42 5.87 6.44
CA MET A 55 15.53 5.27 7.45
C MET A 55 14.19 4.92 6.82
N ARG A 56 13.65 5.80 5.97
CA ARG A 56 12.45 5.53 5.16
C ARG A 56 12.67 4.35 4.22
N ARG A 57 13.85 4.21 3.61
CA ARG A 57 14.22 3.04 2.78
C ARG A 57 14.28 1.74 3.59
N MET A 58 14.81 1.77 4.81
CA MET A 58 14.86 0.58 5.68
C MET A 58 13.45 0.13 6.05
N VAL A 59 12.58 1.05 6.47
CA VAL A 59 11.19 0.73 6.82
C VAL A 59 10.40 0.28 5.59
N ALA A 60 10.60 0.91 4.43
CA ALA A 60 9.97 0.46 3.18
C ALA A 60 10.40 -0.97 2.77
N THR A 61 11.68 -1.31 2.97
CA THR A 61 12.18 -2.67 2.69
C THR A 61 11.53 -3.67 3.65
N TRP A 62 11.50 -3.37 4.95
CA TRP A 62 10.84 -4.22 5.95
C TRP A 62 9.33 -4.38 5.64
N MET A 63 8.63 -3.31 5.29
CA MET A 63 7.20 -3.37 4.90
C MET A 63 6.99 -4.28 3.69
N LEU A 64 7.87 -4.21 2.68
CA LEU A 64 7.80 -5.09 1.50
C LEU A 64 7.98 -6.56 1.90
N GLU A 65 9.00 -6.87 2.71
CA GLU A 65 9.27 -8.23 3.20
C GLU A 65 8.08 -8.80 3.98
N VAL A 66 7.44 -7.99 4.83
CA VAL A 66 6.23 -8.40 5.57
C VAL A 66 5.07 -8.70 4.63
N CYS A 67 4.83 -7.83 3.63
CA CYS A 67 3.78 -8.04 2.62
C CYS A 67 4.05 -9.30 1.77
N GLU A 68 5.30 -9.57 1.40
CA GLU A 68 5.68 -10.77 0.64
C GLU A 68 5.49 -12.05 1.47
N GLU A 69 5.92 -12.05 2.73
CA GLU A 69 5.79 -13.20 3.64
C GLU A 69 4.31 -13.51 3.94
N GLN A 70 3.47 -12.48 4.10
CA GLN A 70 2.03 -12.64 4.28
C GLN A 70 1.25 -12.85 2.98
N LYS A 71 1.93 -12.82 1.83
CA LYS A 71 1.32 -12.93 0.49
C LYS A 71 0.17 -11.94 0.31
N CYS A 72 0.39 -10.70 0.76
CA CYS A 72 -0.60 -9.65 0.64
C CYS A 72 -0.93 -9.36 -0.82
N GLU A 73 -2.12 -8.79 -1.05
CA GLU A 73 -2.48 -8.25 -2.37
C GLU A 73 -1.46 -7.20 -2.85
N GLU A 74 -1.20 -7.18 -4.16
CA GLU A 74 -0.12 -6.38 -4.77
C GLU A 74 -0.30 -4.87 -4.55
N GLU A 75 -1.54 -4.42 -4.29
CA GLU A 75 -1.90 -3.03 -3.97
C GLU A 75 -1.59 -2.61 -2.52
N VAL A 76 -1.46 -3.56 -1.59
CA VAL A 76 -1.31 -3.26 -0.14
C VAL A 76 -0.02 -2.47 0.11
N PHE A 77 1.11 -2.94 -0.41
CA PHE A 77 2.40 -2.29 -0.17
C PHE A 77 2.49 -0.89 -0.79
N PRO A 78 2.18 -0.66 -2.08
CA PRO A 78 2.17 0.68 -2.67
C PRO A 78 1.25 1.65 -1.93
N LEU A 79 0.07 1.18 -1.49
CA LEU A 79 -0.88 1.98 -0.75
C LEU A 79 -0.37 2.34 0.65
N ALA A 80 0.24 1.38 1.35
CA ALA A 80 0.87 1.62 2.64
C ALA A 80 2.02 2.65 2.53
N MET A 81 2.81 2.58 1.46
CA MET A 81 3.86 3.58 1.19
C MET A 81 3.28 4.97 0.89
N ASN A 82 2.16 5.05 0.18
CA ASN A 82 1.43 6.32 -0.01
C ASN A 82 1.02 6.94 1.34
N TYR A 83 0.49 6.13 2.26
CA TYR A 83 0.12 6.61 3.60
C TYR A 83 1.33 7.09 4.39
N LEU A 84 2.42 6.32 4.37
CA LEU A 84 3.65 6.66 5.07
C LEU A 84 4.21 8.01 4.59
N ASP A 85 4.36 8.18 3.28
CA ASP A 85 4.92 9.41 2.71
C ASP A 85 3.98 10.62 2.92
N ARG A 86 2.66 10.45 2.80
CA ARG A 86 1.69 11.53 3.08
C ARG A 86 1.66 11.93 4.55
N PHE A 87 1.81 10.97 5.47
CA PHE A 87 1.89 11.26 6.90
C PHE A 87 3.17 12.03 7.23
N LEU A 88 4.32 11.57 6.72
CA LEU A 88 5.60 12.26 6.87
C LEU A 88 5.62 13.64 6.19
N ALA A 89 4.78 13.88 5.19
CA ALA A 89 4.63 15.19 4.59
C ALA A 89 3.93 16.23 5.50
N VAL A 90 3.23 15.80 6.56
CA VAL A 90 2.45 16.72 7.42
C VAL A 90 2.74 16.60 8.92
N VAL A 91 3.39 15.53 9.38
CA VAL A 91 3.69 15.31 10.80
C VAL A 91 5.20 15.08 11.02
N PRO A 92 5.88 15.97 11.77
CA PRO A 92 7.24 15.72 12.24
C PRO A 92 7.27 14.45 13.10
N THR A 93 8.00 13.43 12.65
CA THR A 93 7.99 12.10 13.28
C THR A 93 9.35 11.79 13.87
N LYS A 94 9.37 11.18 15.06
CA LYS A 94 10.61 10.71 15.68
C LYS A 94 11.03 9.38 15.07
N LYS A 95 12.34 9.16 14.94
CA LYS A 95 12.91 7.91 14.39
C LYS A 95 12.40 6.62 15.08
N CYS A 96 12.15 6.68 16.39
CA CYS A 96 11.63 5.54 17.16
C CYS A 96 10.20 5.12 16.76
N ASN A 97 9.42 6.05 16.20
CA ASN A 97 8.03 5.78 15.82
C ASN A 97 7.89 5.39 14.34
N LEU A 98 8.99 5.33 13.58
CA LEU A 98 8.93 5.11 12.14
C LEU A 98 8.49 3.67 11.81
N GLN A 99 8.95 2.68 12.56
CA GLN A 99 8.51 1.28 12.38
C GLN A 99 7.04 1.11 12.75
N LEU A 100 6.59 1.77 13.82
CA LEU A 100 5.19 1.81 14.23
C LEU A 100 4.31 2.44 13.16
N LEU A 101 4.72 3.59 12.62
CA LEU A 101 4.02 4.24 11.51
C LEU A 101 3.92 3.30 10.31
N GLY A 102 5.02 2.62 9.93
CA GLY A 102 5.02 1.63 8.86
C GLY A 102 4.04 0.47 9.10
N ALA A 103 4.01 -0.08 10.32
CA ALA A 103 3.08 -1.13 10.71
C ALA A 103 1.62 -0.66 10.57
N VAL A 104 1.31 0.54 11.07
CA VAL A 104 -0.04 1.13 10.99
C VAL A 104 -0.45 1.42 9.55
N CYS A 105 0.48 1.87 8.70
CA CYS A 105 0.21 2.08 7.28
C CYS A 105 -0.12 0.76 6.56
N MET A 106 0.59 -0.33 6.85
CA MET A 106 0.25 -1.67 6.33
C MET A 106 -1.10 -2.15 6.85
N PHE A 107 -1.39 -1.94 8.14
CA PHE A 107 -2.67 -2.30 8.75
C PHE A 107 -3.86 -1.60 8.08
N LEU A 108 -3.73 -0.29 7.81
CA LEU A 108 -4.77 0.47 7.13
C LEU A 108 -4.92 0.07 5.65
N ALA A 109 -3.80 -0.21 4.97
CA ALA A 109 -3.83 -0.63 3.57
C ALA A 109 -4.44 -2.02 3.41
N SER A 110 -4.12 -2.96 4.29
CA SER A 110 -4.68 -4.31 4.26
C SER A 110 -6.19 -4.30 4.50
N LYS A 111 -6.68 -3.48 5.44
CA LYS A 111 -8.13 -3.29 5.67
C LYS A 111 -8.90 -2.80 4.44
N LEU A 112 -8.24 -2.12 3.51
CA LEU A 112 -8.87 -1.58 2.31
C LEU A 112 -8.75 -2.46 1.08
N LYS A 113 -7.64 -3.21 0.95
CA LYS A 113 -7.32 -3.97 -0.27
C LYS A 113 -7.46 -5.48 -0.09
N GLU A 114 -7.45 -5.99 1.13
CA GLU A 114 -7.54 -7.43 1.38
C GLU A 114 -8.92 -7.85 1.88
N THR A 115 -9.34 -9.04 1.46
CA THR A 115 -10.53 -9.70 2.00
C THR A 115 -10.34 -10.10 3.46
N ARG A 116 -9.11 -10.52 3.82
CA ARG A 116 -8.71 -10.89 5.17
C ARG A 116 -7.50 -10.04 5.57
N PRO A 117 -7.71 -8.89 6.23
CA PRO A 117 -6.62 -7.97 6.50
C PRO A 117 -5.64 -8.51 7.54
N LEU A 118 -4.40 -8.01 7.49
CA LEU A 118 -3.40 -8.21 8.53
C LEU A 118 -3.95 -7.82 9.91
N THR A 119 -3.74 -8.66 10.93
CA THR A 119 -4.15 -8.35 12.31
C THR A 119 -3.08 -7.54 13.02
N ALA A 120 -3.49 -6.76 14.02
CA ALA A 120 -2.57 -5.96 14.83
C ALA A 120 -1.55 -6.85 15.55
N GLU A 121 -1.98 -7.98 16.11
CA GLU A 121 -1.12 -8.96 16.78
C GLU A 121 -0.05 -9.48 15.84
N LYS A 122 -0.42 -9.79 14.59
CA LYS A 122 0.53 -10.31 13.61
C LYS A 122 1.56 -9.26 13.21
N LEU A 123 1.14 -8.02 13.00
CA LEU A 123 2.07 -6.93 12.72
C LEU A 123 3.02 -6.68 13.90
N CYS A 124 2.56 -6.80 15.14
CA CYS A 124 3.42 -6.71 16.32
C CYS A 124 4.49 -7.82 16.34
N ILE A 125 4.15 -9.05 15.94
CA ILE A 125 5.12 -10.15 15.82
C ILE A 125 6.24 -9.78 14.83
N TYR A 126 5.90 -9.21 13.67
CA TYR A 126 6.88 -8.75 12.67
C TYR A 126 7.77 -7.58 13.11
N THR A 127 7.45 -6.97 14.24
CA THR A 127 8.26 -5.92 14.87
C THR A 127 9.11 -6.48 16.02
N ASP A 128 9.26 -7.80 16.11
CA ASP A 128 9.86 -8.50 17.26
C ASP A 128 9.19 -8.12 18.60
N ASN A 129 7.88 -7.85 18.57
CA ASN A 129 7.10 -7.36 19.71
C ASN A 129 7.64 -6.05 20.32
N SER A 130 8.42 -5.26 19.58
CA SER A 130 8.83 -3.92 19.99
C SER A 130 7.64 -2.95 20.08
N ILE A 131 6.58 -3.22 19.32
CA ILE A 131 5.31 -2.48 19.30
C ILE A 131 4.20 -3.35 19.87
N ARG A 132 3.30 -2.74 20.65
CA ARG A 132 2.13 -3.43 21.23
C ARG A 132 0.87 -3.23 20.36
N PRO A 133 -0.07 -4.19 20.33
CA PRO A 133 -1.30 -4.04 19.54
C PRO A 133 -2.11 -2.79 19.91
N GLN A 134 -2.18 -2.45 21.19
CA GLN A 134 -2.86 -1.25 21.66
C GLN A 134 -2.23 0.04 21.11
N GLU A 135 -0.90 0.11 21.07
CA GLU A 135 -0.17 1.26 20.51
C GLU A 135 -0.42 1.39 19.00
N LEU A 136 -0.49 0.26 18.29
CA LEU A 136 -0.83 0.21 16.87
C LEU A 136 -2.25 0.75 16.63
N LEU A 137 -3.23 0.33 17.44
CA LEU A 137 -4.63 0.80 17.34
C LEU A 137 -4.78 2.29 17.70
N GLU A 138 -4.03 2.78 18.68
CA GLU A 138 -4.01 4.22 19.01
C GLU A 138 -3.42 5.04 17.86
N TRP A 139 -2.33 4.57 17.25
CA TRP A 139 -1.74 5.24 16.09
C TRP A 139 -2.58 5.13 14.82
N GLU A 140 -3.39 4.09 14.67
CA GLU A 140 -4.35 3.98 13.57
C GLU A 140 -5.23 5.24 13.50
N LEU A 141 -5.79 5.65 14.64
CA LEU A 141 -6.63 6.85 14.74
C LEU A 141 -5.84 8.14 14.44
N VAL A 142 -4.58 8.21 14.86
CA VAL A 142 -3.69 9.34 14.57
C VAL A 142 -3.45 9.46 13.06
N VAL A 143 -3.11 8.35 12.40
CA VAL A 143 -2.86 8.32 10.95
C VAL A 143 -4.14 8.66 10.19
N LEU A 144 -5.27 8.05 10.53
CA LEU A 144 -6.58 8.36 9.95
C LEU A 144 -6.94 9.84 10.07
N GLY A 145 -6.76 10.41 11.27
CA GLY A 145 -7.03 11.82 11.52
C GLY A 145 -6.15 12.74 10.70
N LYS A 146 -4.85 12.44 10.56
CA LYS A 146 -3.90 13.25 9.78
C LYS A 146 -4.11 13.14 8.28
N LEU A 147 -4.52 11.97 7.80
CA LEU A 147 -4.89 11.74 6.40
C LEU A 147 -6.34 12.17 6.09
N LYS A 148 -7.07 12.72 7.07
CA LYS A 148 -8.47 13.15 6.95
C LYS A 148 -9.39 12.04 6.43
N TRP A 149 -9.12 10.80 6.83
CA TRP A 149 -9.83 9.59 6.35
C TRP A 149 -9.78 9.40 4.82
N ASN A 150 -8.95 10.16 4.11
CA ASN A 150 -8.79 10.05 2.67
C ASN A 150 -7.76 8.97 2.34
N LEU A 151 -8.20 7.72 2.41
CA LEU A 151 -7.37 6.53 2.24
C LEU A 151 -7.46 5.90 0.85
N ALA A 152 -8.50 6.18 0.06
CA ALA A 152 -8.68 5.62 -1.28
C ALA A 152 -7.75 6.31 -2.31
N ALA A 153 -6.44 6.23 -2.07
CA ALA A 153 -5.42 6.74 -2.98
C ALA A 153 -5.34 5.83 -4.21
N VAL A 154 -5.15 6.45 -5.37
CA VAL A 154 -4.84 5.72 -6.60
C VAL A 154 -3.41 5.22 -6.48
N THR A 155 -3.23 3.94 -6.76
CA THR A 155 -1.95 3.22 -6.78
C THR A 155 -1.53 2.96 -8.22
N PRO A 156 -0.23 2.71 -8.47
CA PRO A 156 0.23 2.35 -9.81
C PRO A 156 -0.51 1.14 -10.40
N ASN A 157 -0.97 0.21 -9.55
CA ASN A 157 -1.73 -0.98 -9.94
C ASN A 157 -3.07 -0.64 -10.59
N ASP A 158 -3.72 0.43 -10.15
CA ASP A 158 -4.98 0.88 -10.73
C ASP A 158 -4.79 1.32 -12.20
N PHE A 159 -3.59 1.73 -12.60
CA PHE A 159 -3.27 2.12 -13.98
C PHE A 159 -2.84 0.95 -14.87
N ILE A 160 -2.29 -0.14 -14.31
CA ILE A 160 -1.76 -1.27 -15.09
C ILE A 160 -2.82 -1.82 -16.04
N GLU A 161 -4.04 -2.04 -15.54
CA GLU A 161 -5.14 -2.60 -16.34
C GLU A 161 -5.55 -1.70 -17.51
N HIS A 162 -5.46 -0.38 -17.36
CA HIS A 162 -5.74 0.58 -18.42
C HIS A 162 -4.62 0.62 -19.46
N ILE A 163 -3.36 0.54 -19.02
CA ILE A 163 -2.20 0.57 -19.91
C ILE A 163 -2.10 -0.72 -20.72
N VAL A 164 -2.17 -1.87 -20.05
CA VAL A 164 -2.04 -3.19 -20.68
C VAL A 164 -3.07 -3.38 -21.79
N ARG A 165 -4.32 -2.93 -21.60
CA ARG A 165 -5.37 -3.05 -22.63
C ARG A 165 -5.13 -2.20 -23.88
N ARG A 166 -4.42 -1.08 -23.76
CA ARG A 166 -4.17 -0.17 -24.88
C ARG A 166 -2.90 -0.50 -25.65
N LEU A 167 -2.04 -1.34 -25.09
CA LEU A 167 -0.83 -1.79 -25.75
C LEU A 167 -1.11 -3.09 -26.51
N PRO A 168 -0.57 -3.25 -27.73
CA PRO A 168 -0.70 -4.50 -28.50
C PRO A 168 0.24 -5.57 -27.92
N LEU A 169 -0.08 -6.09 -26.73
CA LEU A 169 0.72 -7.05 -26.00
C LEU A 169 0.26 -8.50 -26.27
N PRO A 170 1.20 -9.46 -26.39
CA PRO A 170 0.85 -10.87 -26.49
C PRO A 170 0.19 -11.38 -25.20
N GLU A 171 -0.98 -12.04 -25.32
CA GLU A 171 -1.75 -12.53 -24.16
C GLU A 171 -0.95 -13.53 -23.31
N ASP A 172 -0.12 -14.37 -23.94
CA ASP A 172 0.76 -15.34 -23.30
C ASP A 172 1.82 -14.69 -22.39
N LYS A 173 2.16 -13.42 -22.63
CA LYS A 173 3.16 -12.67 -21.86
C LYS A 173 2.56 -11.78 -20.78
N LEU A 174 1.24 -11.59 -20.73
CA LEU A 174 0.61 -10.64 -19.82
C LEU A 174 0.90 -10.95 -18.35
N ALA A 175 0.83 -12.22 -17.94
CA ALA A 175 1.15 -12.61 -16.57
C ALA A 175 2.60 -12.30 -16.19
N LEU A 176 3.54 -12.53 -17.13
CA LEU A 176 4.95 -12.21 -16.93
C LEU A 176 5.17 -10.70 -16.85
N ILE A 177 4.54 -9.93 -17.73
CA ILE A 177 4.64 -8.46 -17.75
C ILE A 177 4.11 -7.89 -16.43
N ARG A 178 2.94 -8.34 -15.96
CA ARG A 178 2.37 -7.93 -14.68
C ARG A 178 3.35 -8.16 -13.53
N LYS A 179 3.91 -9.38 -13.44
CA LYS A 179 4.90 -9.72 -12.43
C LYS A 179 6.11 -8.77 -12.43
N HIS A 180 6.65 -8.46 -13.62
CA HIS A 180 7.77 -7.52 -13.74
C HIS A 180 7.38 -6.10 -13.32
N VAL A 181 6.20 -5.63 -13.74
CA VAL A 181 5.68 -4.31 -13.38
C VAL A 181 5.54 -4.19 -11.86
N GLN A 182 5.03 -5.23 -11.18
CA GLN A 182 4.96 -5.22 -9.71
C GLN A 182 6.33 -5.10 -9.05
N THR A 183 7.33 -5.83 -9.57
CA THR A 183 8.70 -5.70 -9.08
C THR A 183 9.23 -4.27 -9.25
N PHE A 184 8.99 -3.63 -10.40
CA PHE A 184 9.39 -2.24 -10.62
C PHE A 184 8.65 -1.26 -9.70
N ILE A 185 7.35 -1.44 -9.48
CA ILE A 185 6.57 -0.64 -8.53
C ILE A 185 7.17 -0.75 -7.13
N ALA A 186 7.50 -1.97 -6.68
CA ALA A 186 8.10 -2.20 -5.37
C ALA A 186 9.51 -1.56 -5.26
N LEU A 187 10.34 -1.65 -6.30
CA LEU A 187 11.66 -1.01 -6.36
C LEU A 187 11.56 0.52 -6.28
N CYS A 188 10.65 1.11 -7.05
CA CYS A 188 10.38 2.55 -7.00
C CYS A 188 9.88 2.98 -5.62
N ALA A 189 8.93 2.22 -5.04
CA ALA A 189 8.37 2.51 -3.73
C ALA A 189 9.40 2.39 -2.60
N THR A 190 10.37 1.47 -2.68
CA THR A 190 11.48 1.35 -1.71
C THR A 190 12.58 2.40 -1.92
N GLY A 191 12.58 3.10 -3.05
CA GLY A 191 13.62 4.09 -3.39
C GLY A 191 14.96 3.45 -3.73
N ARG A 192 14.96 2.20 -4.19
CA ARG A 192 16.11 1.56 -4.85
C ARG A 192 16.00 1.87 -6.34
N THR A 193 16.62 2.96 -6.79
CA THR A 193 16.86 3.13 -8.23
C THR A 193 17.91 2.12 -8.66
N PRO A 194 17.73 1.43 -9.81
CA PRO A 194 18.77 0.57 -10.37
C PRO A 194 20.06 1.34 -10.67
#